data_AF-A0A380JLV4-F1
#
_entry.id   AF-A0A380JLV4-F1
#
_cell.length_a   1.000
_cell.length_b   1.000
_cell.length_c   1.000
_cell.angle_alpha   90.00
_cell.angle_beta   90.00
_cell.angle_gamma   90.00
#
_symmetry.space_group_name_H-M   'P 1'
#
loop_
_entity.id
_entity.type
_entity.pdbx_description
1 polymer ?
#
loop_
_entity_poly.entity_id
_entity_poly.type
_entity_poly.pdbx_seq_one_letter_code
_entity_poly.pdbx_strand_id
1 'polypeptide(L)'
;MTIVTVLYIVVTMILTGIVHYTLLNVPDAVAFALRSIGLYWAADYVSIVAILTLITVCISMTYALARTVYSISRDGLLPKSLYSLTEKSKVPKNATILVGVLAMICAGLFPLASLAEFVNICTLAYLVIMSIAIIRLRKIEGKPKAGEFKTPLMPFLPLLAIVICASFMSQYMAFTWIAFTLTTVVGTFVYIFYGYKHSKENS
;
A
#
# COMPACT_ATOMS: atom_id res chain seq x y z
N MET A 1 13.81 4.93 4.29
CA MET A 1 13.00 5.98 3.63
C MET A 1 13.87 7.09 3.06
N THR A 2 14.70 7.77 3.86
CA THR A 2 15.57 8.88 3.38
C THR A 2 16.37 8.56 2.12
N ILE A 3 17.04 7.40 2.08
CA ILE A 3 17.84 6.96 0.93
C ILE A 3 16.98 6.88 -0.35
N VAL A 4 15.78 6.30 -0.24
CA VAL A 4 14.86 6.12 -1.37
C VAL A 4 14.33 7.48 -1.84
N THR A 5 14.00 8.39 -0.91
CA THR A 5 13.55 9.75 -1.24
C THR A 5 14.61 10.52 -2.02
N VAL A 6 15.87 10.48 -1.56
CA VAL A 6 16.99 11.13 -2.27
C VAL A 6 17.16 10.54 -3.66
N LEU A 7 17.14 9.21 -3.78
CA LEU A 7 17.27 8.55 -5.07
C LEU A 7 16.13 8.93 -6.03
N TYR A 8 14.89 9.01 -5.54
CA TYR A 8 13.74 9.40 -6.34
C TYR A 8 13.86 10.85 -6.87
N ILE A 9 14.32 11.79 -6.04
CA ILE A 9 14.58 13.18 -6.46
C ILE A 9 15.65 13.23 -7.56
N VAL A 10 16.73 12.48 -7.39
CA VAL A 10 17.81 12.44 -8.39
C VAL A 10 17.32 11.84 -9.71
N VAL A 11 16.61 10.71 -9.66
CA VAL A 11 16.10 10.05 -10.86
C VAL A 11 15.10 10.93 -11.60
N THR A 12 14.16 11.55 -10.90
CA THR A 12 13.16 12.44 -11.52
C THR A 12 13.79 13.68 -12.16
N MET A 13 14.80 14.27 -11.52
CA MET A 13 15.56 15.39 -12.07
C MET A 13 16.32 15.00 -13.35
N ILE A 14 16.97 13.84 -13.34
CA ILE A 14 17.68 13.33 -14.52
C ILE A 14 16.70 13.04 -15.66
N LEU A 15 15.59 12.35 -15.36
CA LEU A 15 14.60 11.95 -16.35
C LEU A 15 13.96 13.16 -17.06
N THR A 16 13.56 14.17 -16.29
CA THR A 16 12.98 15.42 -16.81
C THR A 16 13.99 16.32 -17.51
N GLY A 17 15.27 16.22 -17.15
CA GLY A 17 16.36 16.90 -17.86
C GLY A 17 16.68 16.30 -19.23
N ILE A 18 16.46 14.99 -19.40
CA ILE A 18 16.78 14.27 -20.64
C ILE A 18 15.63 14.33 -21.65
N VAL A 19 14.40 14.05 -21.20
CA VAL A 19 13.23 13.96 -22.08
C VAL A 19 12.17 14.94 -21.63
N HIS A 20 11.57 15.65 -22.58
CA HIS A 20 10.48 16.59 -22.29
C HIS A 20 9.27 15.84 -21.70
N TYR A 21 8.68 16.39 -20.63
CA TYR A 21 7.68 15.71 -19.78
C TYR A 21 6.45 15.16 -20.54
N THR A 22 6.12 15.68 -21.71
CA THR A 22 5.00 15.20 -22.54
C THR A 22 5.25 13.83 -23.17
N LEU A 23 6.52 13.44 -23.36
CA LEU A 23 6.92 12.19 -24.00
C LEU A 23 7.18 11.07 -22.97
N LEU A 24 7.11 11.37 -21.66
CA LEU A 24 7.35 10.43 -20.57
C LEU A 24 6.14 9.53 -20.25
N ASN A 25 5.01 9.69 -20.93
CA ASN A 25 3.82 8.87 -20.71
C ASN A 25 3.97 7.48 -21.36
N VAL A 26 5.01 6.76 -20.97
CA VAL A 26 5.33 5.42 -21.44
C VAL A 26 5.53 4.49 -20.24
N PRO A 27 5.18 3.19 -20.35
CA PRO A 27 5.29 2.24 -19.23
C PRO A 27 6.71 2.09 -18.68
N ASP A 28 7.73 2.26 -19.52
CA ASP A 28 9.14 2.09 -19.21
C ASP A 28 9.94 3.41 -19.31
N ALA A 29 9.45 4.48 -18.66
CA ALA A 29 10.00 5.83 -18.76
C ALA A 29 11.53 5.93 -18.57
N VAL A 30 12.11 5.18 -17.62
CA VAL A 30 13.57 5.21 -17.36
C VAL A 30 14.36 4.59 -18.51
N ALA A 31 13.91 3.44 -19.03
CA ALA A 31 14.56 2.79 -20.16
C ALA A 31 14.38 3.62 -21.44
N PHE A 32 13.19 4.19 -21.64
CA PHE A 32 12.90 5.11 -22.73
C PHE A 32 13.83 6.34 -22.72
N ALA A 33 14.04 6.96 -21.57
CA ALA A 33 14.96 8.09 -21.43
C ALA A 33 16.40 7.72 -21.81
N LEU A 34 16.89 6.55 -21.40
CA LEU A 34 18.23 6.07 -21.77
C LEU A 34 18.35 5.80 -23.28
N ARG A 35 17.32 5.21 -23.90
CA ARG A 35 17.28 5.00 -25.35
C ARG A 35 17.28 6.31 -26.13
N SER A 36 16.63 7.37 -25.60
CA SER A 36 16.58 8.68 -26.27
C SER A 36 17.94 9.36 -26.39
N ILE A 37 18.92 9.02 -25.54
CA ILE A 37 20.30 9.53 -25.58
C ILE A 37 21.23 8.58 -26.36
N GLY A 38 20.73 7.45 -26.87
CA GLY A 38 21.52 6.44 -27.57
C GLY A 38 22.22 5.41 -26.67
N LEU A 39 21.92 5.37 -25.37
CA LEU A 39 22.48 4.39 -24.43
C LEU A 39 21.63 3.10 -24.36
N TYR A 40 21.55 2.38 -25.48
CA TYR A 40 20.70 1.18 -25.61
C TYR A 40 21.11 0.06 -24.64
N TRP A 41 22.41 -0.20 -24.46
CA TRP A 41 22.90 -1.24 -23.54
C TRP A 41 22.45 -1.01 -22.10
N ALA A 42 22.44 0.26 -21.66
CA ALA A 42 22.04 0.63 -20.31
C ALA A 42 20.52 0.52 -20.15
N ALA A 43 19.76 0.89 -21.18
CA ALA A 43 18.31 0.74 -21.18
C ALA A 43 17.89 -0.72 -21.02
N ASP A 44 18.51 -1.63 -21.76
CA ASP A 44 18.17 -3.06 -21.69
C ASP A 44 18.55 -3.67 -20.34
N TYR A 45 19.72 -3.29 -19.80
CA TYR A 45 20.12 -3.70 -18.44
C TYR A 45 19.11 -3.22 -17.39
N VAL A 46 18.71 -1.94 -17.42
CA VAL A 46 17.73 -1.38 -16.49
C VAL A 46 16.37 -2.05 -16.64
N SER A 47 15.91 -2.34 -17.87
CA SER A 47 14.67 -3.08 -18.10
C SER A 47 14.69 -4.48 -17.47
N ILE A 48 15.78 -5.24 -17.62
CA ILE A 48 15.92 -6.58 -17.01
C ILE A 48 15.86 -6.48 -15.48
N VAL A 49 16.61 -5.54 -14.89
CA VAL A 49 16.62 -5.31 -13.45
C VAL A 49 15.24 -4.89 -12.94
N ALA A 50 14.53 -4.03 -13.68
CA ALA A 50 13.17 -3.62 -13.34
C ALA A 50 12.21 -4.81 -13.31
N ILE A 51 12.25 -5.69 -14.30
CA ILE A 51 11.40 -6.89 -14.35
C ILE A 51 11.66 -7.80 -13.14
N LEU A 52 12.93 -8.11 -12.84
CA LEU A 52 13.30 -8.94 -11.69
C LEU A 52 12.85 -8.32 -10.36
N THR A 53 12.97 -7.00 -10.24
CA THR A 53 12.53 -6.25 -9.05
C THR A 53 11.01 -6.29 -8.91
N LEU A 54 10.26 -6.06 -9.98
CA LEU A 54 8.79 -6.08 -9.98
C LEU A 54 8.26 -7.47 -9.60
N ILE A 55 8.85 -8.55 -10.11
CA ILE A 55 8.49 -9.92 -9.72
C ILE A 55 8.69 -10.12 -8.21
N THR A 56 9.83 -9.69 -7.68
CA THR A 56 10.15 -9.80 -6.25
C THR A 56 9.16 -9.03 -5.38
N VAL A 57 8.81 -7.80 -5.79
CA VAL A 57 7.83 -6.96 -5.09
C VAL A 57 6.44 -7.61 -5.12
N CYS A 58 6.01 -8.15 -6.26
CA CYS A 58 4.73 -8.86 -6.39
C CYS A 58 4.63 -10.07 -5.45
N ILE A 59 5.69 -10.89 -5.38
CA ILE A 59 5.75 -12.05 -4.47
C ILE A 59 5.69 -11.59 -3.02
N SER A 60 6.49 -10.57 -2.66
CA SER A 60 6.55 -10.02 -1.30
C SER A 60 5.18 -9.47 -0.85
N MET A 61 4.51 -8.69 -1.69
CA MET A 61 3.20 -8.10 -1.37
C MET A 61 2.09 -9.16 -1.29
N THR A 62 2.11 -10.16 -2.17
CA THR A 62 1.15 -11.27 -2.10
C THR A 62 1.28 -12.05 -0.79
N TYR A 63 2.52 -12.29 -0.36
CA TYR A 63 2.79 -12.96 0.92
C TYR A 63 2.37 -12.11 2.13
N ALA A 64 2.65 -10.80 2.10
CA ALA A 64 2.23 -9.87 3.15
C ALA A 64 0.70 -9.81 3.27
N LEU A 65 -0.01 -9.78 2.15
CA LEU A 65 -1.47 -9.79 2.12
C LEU A 65 -2.04 -11.12 2.65
N ALA A 66 -1.50 -12.27 2.23
CA ALA A 66 -1.91 -13.57 2.75
C ALA A 66 -1.72 -13.69 4.27
N ARG A 67 -0.61 -13.15 4.82
CA ARG A 67 -0.36 -13.11 6.26
C ARG A 67 -1.35 -12.20 6.99
N THR A 68 -1.69 -11.06 6.41
CA THR A 68 -2.66 -10.11 6.99
C THR A 68 -4.06 -10.72 7.01
N VAL A 69 -4.49 -11.38 5.94
CA VAL A 69 -5.76 -12.12 5.89
C VAL A 69 -5.78 -13.23 6.93
N TYR A 70 -4.67 -13.95 7.10
CA TYR A 70 -4.54 -14.98 8.13
C TYR A 70 -4.64 -14.41 9.54
N SER A 71 -3.99 -13.29 9.86
CA SER A 71 -4.12 -12.65 11.19
C SER A 71 -5.56 -12.18 11.45
N ILE A 72 -6.21 -11.54 10.47
CA ILE A 72 -7.60 -11.08 10.61
C ILE A 72 -8.55 -12.28 10.79
N SER A 73 -8.30 -13.39 10.10
CA SER A 73 -9.08 -14.64 10.24
C SER A 73 -8.84 -15.33 11.58
N ARG A 74 -7.61 -15.29 12.11
CA ARG A 74 -7.27 -15.80 13.46
C ARG A 74 -8.02 -15.01 14.54
N ASP A 75 -8.18 -13.71 14.35
CA ASP A 75 -8.90 -12.83 15.26
C ASP A 75 -10.45 -13.01 15.16
N GLY A 76 -10.92 -13.91 14.28
CA GLY A 76 -12.32 -14.33 14.18
C GLY A 76 -13.19 -13.49 13.25
N LEU A 77 -12.60 -12.50 12.57
CA LEU A 77 -13.31 -11.51 11.75
C LEU A 77 -13.65 -11.98 10.32
N LEU A 78 -13.13 -13.13 9.90
CA LEU A 78 -13.31 -13.71 8.57
C LEU A 78 -13.60 -15.23 8.65
N PRO A 79 -14.25 -15.82 7.63
CA PRO A 79 -14.66 -17.22 7.65
C PRO A 79 -13.53 -18.22 7.90
N LYS A 80 -13.77 -19.19 8.81
CA LYS A 80 -12.81 -20.21 9.27
C LYS A 80 -12.11 -21.01 8.16
N SER A 81 -12.67 -21.05 6.95
CA SER A 81 -12.05 -21.69 5.78
C SER A 81 -10.72 -21.04 5.37
N LEU A 82 -10.52 -19.76 5.69
CA LEU A 82 -9.29 -19.01 5.43
C LEU A 82 -8.20 -19.24 6.49
N TYR A 83 -8.53 -19.87 7.61
CA TYR A 83 -7.62 -20.17 8.72
C TYR A 83 -6.91 -21.53 8.58
N SER A 84 -7.30 -22.40 7.64
CA SER A 84 -6.71 -23.74 7.55
C SER A 84 -5.22 -23.68 7.19
N LEU A 85 -4.40 -23.76 8.24
CA LEU A 85 -2.96 -23.91 8.13
C LEU A 85 -2.68 -25.29 7.55
N THR A 86 -1.91 -25.35 6.47
CA THR A 86 -1.34 -26.62 6.01
C THR A 86 -0.28 -27.07 7.02
N GLU A 87 -0.45 -28.29 7.59
CA GLU A 87 0.31 -28.84 8.72
C GLU A 87 1.84 -28.76 8.58
N LYS A 88 2.38 -28.77 7.34
CA LYS A 88 3.83 -28.81 7.11
C LYS A 88 4.51 -27.46 6.86
N SER A 89 3.80 -26.45 6.35
CA SER A 89 4.45 -25.20 5.88
C SER A 89 4.17 -23.99 6.75
N LYS A 90 3.15 -24.03 7.64
CA LYS A 90 2.67 -22.83 8.38
C LYS A 90 2.36 -21.63 7.48
N VAL A 91 2.17 -21.84 6.17
CA VAL A 91 1.77 -20.83 5.19
C VAL A 91 0.28 -21.02 4.89
N PRO A 92 -0.53 -19.95 4.90
CA PRO A 92 -1.96 -20.01 4.61
C PRO A 92 -2.21 -20.17 3.09
N LYS A 93 -2.03 -21.39 2.56
CA LYS A 93 -2.13 -21.70 1.12
C LYS A 93 -3.44 -21.22 0.49
N ASN A 94 -4.58 -21.46 1.15
CA ASN A 94 -5.90 -21.07 0.64
C ASN A 94 -6.06 -19.56 0.55
N ALA A 95 -5.51 -18.81 1.53
CA ALA A 95 -5.53 -17.35 1.49
C ALA A 95 -4.65 -16.82 0.35
N THR A 96 -3.46 -17.40 0.14
CA THR A 96 -2.56 -16.99 -0.96
C THR A 96 -3.18 -17.24 -2.33
N ILE A 97 -3.82 -18.40 -2.55
CA ILE A 97 -4.47 -18.71 -3.83
C ILE A 97 -5.64 -17.77 -4.07
N LEU A 98 -6.50 -17.56 -3.07
CA LEU A 98 -7.65 -16.65 -3.20
C LEU A 98 -7.19 -15.22 -3.53
N VAL A 99 -6.22 -14.71 -2.78
CA VAL A 99 -5.65 -13.37 -2.99
C VAL A 99 -5.02 -13.26 -4.38
N GLY A 100 -4.26 -14.26 -4.82
CA GLY A 100 -3.62 -14.26 -6.14
C GLY A 100 -4.63 -14.28 -7.29
N VAL A 101 -5.70 -15.07 -7.19
CA VAL A 101 -6.77 -15.12 -8.19
C VAL A 101 -7.52 -13.79 -8.24
N LEU A 102 -7.86 -13.21 -7.09
CA LEU A 102 -8.51 -11.89 -7.03
C LEU A 102 -7.60 -10.80 -7.63
N ALA A 103 -6.31 -10.80 -7.29
CA ALA A 103 -5.35 -9.86 -7.85
C ALA A 103 -5.21 -9.99 -9.37
N MET A 104 -5.20 -11.23 -9.90
CA MET A 104 -5.16 -11.49 -11.35
C MET A 104 -6.40 -10.93 -12.06
N ILE A 105 -7.59 -11.15 -11.49
CA ILE A 105 -8.84 -10.62 -12.04
C ILE A 105 -8.83 -9.08 -12.01
N CYS A 106 -8.44 -8.48 -10.88
CA CYS A 106 -8.35 -7.02 -10.76
C CYS A 106 -7.32 -6.41 -11.73
N ALA A 107 -6.16 -7.04 -11.90
CA ALA A 107 -5.12 -6.57 -12.81
C ALA A 107 -5.53 -6.68 -14.29
N GLY A 108 -6.40 -7.63 -14.64
CA GLY A 108 -6.90 -7.80 -16.01
C GLY A 108 -8.09 -6.89 -16.36
N LEU A 109 -8.92 -6.51 -15.38
CA LEU A 109 -10.15 -5.74 -15.61
C LEU A 109 -9.99 -4.23 -15.50
N PHE A 110 -9.02 -3.75 -14.70
CA PHE A 110 -8.91 -2.34 -14.37
C PHE A 110 -7.57 -1.75 -14.83
N PRO A 111 -7.55 -0.51 -15.35
CA PRO A 111 -6.32 0.14 -15.77
C PRO A 111 -5.44 0.48 -14.57
N LEU A 112 -4.12 0.42 -14.77
CA LEU A 112 -3.11 0.65 -13.73
C LEU A 112 -3.27 2.02 -13.06
N ALA A 113 -3.61 3.07 -13.83
CA ALA A 113 -3.80 4.42 -13.31
C ALA A 113 -4.92 4.47 -12.25
N SER A 114 -6.08 3.88 -12.54
CA SER A 114 -7.20 3.84 -11.59
C SER A 114 -6.88 3.00 -10.35
N LEU A 115 -6.15 1.89 -10.50
CA LEU A 115 -5.67 1.10 -9.37
C LEU A 115 -4.71 1.89 -8.48
N ALA A 116 -3.76 2.60 -9.10
CA ALA A 116 -2.79 3.42 -8.38
C ALA A 116 -3.49 4.54 -7.60
N GLU A 117 -4.45 5.25 -8.21
CA GLU A 117 -5.25 6.26 -7.53
C GLU A 117 -6.04 5.67 -6.34
N PHE A 118 -6.65 4.51 -6.51
CA PHE A 118 -7.39 3.82 -5.45
C PHE A 118 -6.49 3.39 -4.28
N VAL A 119 -5.31 2.83 -4.56
CA VAL A 119 -4.35 2.44 -3.53
C VAL A 119 -3.78 3.68 -2.83
N ASN A 120 -3.55 4.77 -3.56
CA ASN A 120 -3.05 6.02 -3.00
C ASN A 120 -4.04 6.64 -2.01
N ILE A 121 -5.33 6.74 -2.38
CA ILE A 121 -6.34 7.26 -1.44
C ILE A 121 -6.47 6.39 -0.19
N CYS A 122 -6.41 5.06 -0.34
CA CYS A 122 -6.43 4.14 0.81
C CYS A 122 -5.23 4.33 1.72
N THR A 123 -4.05 4.50 1.14
CA THR A 123 -2.80 4.71 1.90
C THR A 123 -2.82 6.05 2.62
N LEU A 124 -3.27 7.13 1.96
CA LEU A 124 -3.42 8.45 2.58
C LEU A 124 -4.42 8.41 3.74
N ALA A 125 -5.58 7.76 3.55
CA ALA A 125 -6.58 7.60 4.61
C ALA A 125 -6.02 6.81 5.80
N TYR A 126 -5.29 5.71 5.54
CA TYR A 126 -4.61 4.95 6.59
C TYR A 126 -3.60 5.81 7.37
N LEU A 127 -2.81 6.64 6.69
CA LEU A 127 -1.85 7.54 7.33
C LEU A 127 -2.53 8.60 8.21
N VAL A 128 -3.68 9.13 7.78
CA VAL A 128 -4.51 10.04 8.58
C VAL A 128 -5.02 9.33 9.84
N ILE A 129 -5.62 8.15 9.70
CA ILE A 129 -6.14 7.35 10.82
C ILE A 129 -5.01 7.01 11.79
N MET A 130 -3.85 6.57 11.29
CA MET A 130 -2.68 6.26 12.12
C MET A 130 -2.14 7.50 12.86
N SER A 131 -2.11 8.66 12.22
CA SER A 131 -1.69 9.90 12.86
C SER A 131 -2.64 10.30 14.00
N ILE A 132 -3.95 10.16 13.80
CA ILE A 132 -4.97 10.37 14.86
C ILE A 132 -4.81 9.32 15.97
N ALA A 133 -4.61 8.05 15.61
CA ALA A 133 -4.43 6.95 16.54
C ALA A 133 -3.21 7.18 17.44
N ILE A 134 -2.09 7.68 16.91
CA ILE A 134 -0.89 8.02 17.69
C ILE A 134 -1.16 9.16 18.68
N ILE A 135 -1.91 10.19 18.28
CA ILE A 135 -2.31 11.28 19.18
C ILE A 135 -3.20 10.75 20.32
N ARG A 136 -4.19 9.92 19.97
CA ARG A 136 -5.08 9.27 20.95
C ARG A 136 -4.32 8.34 21.89
N LEU A 137 -3.43 7.52 21.35
CA LEU A 137 -2.61 6.58 22.12
C LEU A 137 -1.73 7.32 23.13
N ARG A 138 -1.08 8.42 22.73
CA ARG A 138 -0.29 9.22 23.69
C ARG A 138 -1.15 9.90 24.76
N LYS A 139 -2.42 10.20 24.48
CA LYS A 139 -3.35 10.73 25.48
C LYS A 139 -3.77 9.66 26.49
N ILE A 140 -3.82 8.38 26.10
CA ILE A 140 -4.28 7.27 26.93
C ILE A 140 -3.11 6.63 27.69
N GLU A 141 -2.06 6.21 26.98
CA GLU A 141 -0.91 5.46 27.53
C GLU A 141 0.19 6.39 28.09
N GLY A 142 0.12 7.69 27.82
CA GLY A 142 1.11 8.66 28.29
C GLY A 142 2.41 8.67 27.47
N LYS A 143 3.51 9.08 28.11
CA LYS A 143 4.83 9.24 27.44
C LYS A 143 5.47 7.87 27.12
N PRO A 144 6.18 7.73 25.99
CA PRO A 144 6.86 6.47 25.64
C PRO A 144 7.88 6.06 26.70
N LYS A 145 7.96 4.75 26.97
CA LYS A 145 8.89 4.17 27.95
C LYS A 145 10.35 4.29 27.48
N ALA A 146 11.30 4.10 28.40
CA ALA A 146 12.73 4.10 28.06
C ALA A 146 13.04 2.93 27.11
N GLY A 147 13.47 3.23 25.88
CA GLY A 147 13.73 2.25 24.82
C GLY A 147 12.74 2.29 23.64
N GLU A 148 11.61 3.00 23.78
CA GLU A 148 10.64 3.15 22.70
C GLU A 148 10.98 4.33 21.78
N PHE A 149 10.70 4.17 20.48
CA PHE A 149 10.90 5.25 19.50
C PHE A 149 9.96 6.43 19.82
N LYS A 150 10.55 7.61 20.02
CA LYS A 150 9.81 8.84 20.30
C LYS A 150 9.64 9.61 19.00
N THR A 151 8.39 9.89 18.63
CA THR A 151 8.12 10.82 17.53
C THR A 151 8.62 12.22 17.90
N PRO A 152 9.57 12.78 17.13
CA PRO A 152 10.02 14.15 17.37
C PRO A 152 8.86 15.11 17.13
N LEU A 153 8.75 16.16 17.95
CA LEU A 153 7.79 17.26 17.78
C LEU A 153 6.30 16.86 17.83
N MET A 154 5.90 16.00 18.79
CA MET A 154 4.46 15.81 19.07
C MET A 154 3.90 17.04 19.83
N PRO A 155 2.67 17.50 19.52
CA PRO A 155 1.68 16.99 18.56
C PRO A 155 1.72 17.63 17.17
N PHE A 156 2.67 18.52 16.91
CA PHE A 156 2.74 19.26 15.66
C PHE A 156 2.96 18.33 14.44
N LEU A 157 3.88 17.36 14.55
CA LEU A 157 4.23 16.48 13.43
C LEU A 157 3.05 15.62 12.95
N PRO A 158 2.30 14.91 13.82
CA PRO A 158 1.10 14.18 13.38
C PRO A 158 -0.01 15.08 12.84
N LEU A 159 -0.18 16.29 13.38
CA LEU A 159 -1.20 17.23 12.92
C LEU A 159 -0.88 17.74 11.51
N LEU A 160 0.38 18.10 11.27
CA LEU A 160 0.86 18.47 9.94
C LEU A 160 0.68 17.32 8.93
N ALA A 161 0.97 16.08 9.33
CA ALA A 161 0.76 14.90 8.49
C ALA A 161 -0.71 14.75 8.08
N ILE A 162 -1.65 14.95 9.01
CA ILE A 162 -3.10 14.92 8.73
C ILE A 162 -3.46 15.99 7.71
N VAL A 163 -3.00 17.23 7.91
CA VAL A 163 -3.31 18.36 7.02
C VAL A 163 -2.78 18.10 5.59
N ILE A 164 -1.54 17.64 5.46
CA ILE A 164 -0.93 17.34 4.16
C ILE A 164 -1.66 16.19 3.47
N CYS A 165 -1.92 15.08 4.18
CA CYS A 165 -2.60 13.93 3.59
C CYS A 165 -4.03 14.28 3.18
N ALA A 166 -4.77 15.03 4.01
CA ALA A 166 -6.11 15.50 3.69
C ALA A 166 -6.11 16.42 2.46
N SER A 167 -5.15 17.34 2.37
CA SER A 167 -4.99 18.22 1.20
C SER A 167 -4.74 17.43 -0.09
N PHE A 168 -3.94 16.36 -0.03
CA PHE A 168 -3.72 15.50 -1.18
C PHE A 168 -4.95 14.67 -1.54
N MET A 169 -5.71 14.18 -0.55
CA MET A 169 -6.97 13.47 -0.79
C MET A 169 -8.02 14.36 -1.48
N SER A 170 -8.05 15.66 -1.19
CA SER A 170 -8.97 16.61 -1.83
C SER A 170 -8.72 16.84 -3.32
N GLN A 171 -7.54 16.46 -3.84
CA GLN A 171 -7.19 16.63 -5.25
C GLN A 171 -7.66 15.45 -6.14
N TYR A 172 -8.16 14.36 -5.56
CA TYR A 172 -8.62 13.19 -6.31
C TYR A 172 -10.05 13.35 -6.83
N MET A 173 -10.36 12.66 -7.93
CA MET A 173 -11.67 12.69 -8.58
C MET A 173 -12.77 12.09 -7.69
N ALA A 174 -14.01 12.58 -7.86
CA ALA A 174 -15.17 12.11 -7.09
C ALA A 174 -15.42 10.60 -7.24
N PHE A 175 -15.10 10.03 -8.41
CA PHE A 175 -15.19 8.59 -8.64
C PHE A 175 -14.34 7.77 -7.66
N THR A 176 -13.09 8.20 -7.41
CA THR A 176 -12.15 7.55 -6.48
C THR A 176 -12.66 7.62 -5.03
N TRP A 177 -13.30 8.73 -4.66
CA TRP A 177 -13.98 8.88 -3.37
C TRP A 177 -15.20 7.96 -3.21
N ILE A 178 -16.02 7.82 -4.26
CA ILE A 178 -17.17 6.90 -4.24
C ILE A 178 -16.68 5.47 -4.06
N ALA A 179 -15.67 5.04 -4.83
CA ALA A 179 -15.09 3.71 -4.69
C ALA A 179 -14.54 3.46 -3.27
N PHE A 180 -13.77 4.41 -2.73
CA PHE A 180 -13.19 4.31 -1.38
C PHE A 180 -14.27 4.22 -0.29
N THR A 181 -15.28 5.09 -0.34
CA THR A 181 -16.38 5.10 0.65
C THR A 181 -17.22 3.84 0.53
N LEU A 182 -17.53 3.38 -0.68
CA LEU A 182 -18.26 2.13 -0.92
C LEU A 182 -17.49 0.93 -0.35
N THR A 183 -16.20 0.78 -0.65
CA THR A 183 -15.38 -0.31 -0.11
C THR A 183 -15.29 -0.26 1.42
N THR A 184 -15.16 0.93 2.00
CA THR A 184 -15.14 1.12 3.47
C THR A 184 -16.47 0.72 4.10
N VAL A 185 -17.58 1.11 3.49
CA VAL A 185 -18.94 0.75 3.94
C VAL A 185 -19.16 -0.75 3.83
N VAL A 186 -18.79 -1.37 2.70
CA VAL A 186 -18.87 -2.83 2.52
C VAL A 186 -18.02 -3.56 3.58
N GLY A 187 -16.78 -3.11 3.80
CA GLY A 187 -15.91 -3.68 4.85
C GLY A 187 -16.52 -3.56 6.24
N THR A 188 -17.13 -2.41 6.55
CA THR A 188 -17.83 -2.17 7.82
C THR A 188 -19.06 -3.08 7.96
N PHE A 189 -19.84 -3.27 6.89
CA PHE A 189 -20.98 -4.17 6.90
C PHE A 189 -20.56 -5.61 7.15
N VAL A 190 -19.51 -6.09 6.46
CA VAL A 190 -18.96 -7.44 6.70
C VAL A 190 -18.49 -7.58 8.16
N TYR A 191 -17.85 -6.55 8.70
CA TYR A 191 -17.44 -6.52 10.11
C TYR A 191 -18.63 -6.61 11.08
N ILE A 192 -19.70 -5.85 10.87
CA ILE A 192 -20.86 -5.85 11.78
C ILE A 192 -21.64 -7.16 11.69
N PHE A 193 -21.89 -7.67 10.47
CA PHE A 193 -22.70 -8.88 10.28
C PHE A 193 -21.96 -10.17 10.66
N TYR A 194 -20.65 -10.25 10.38
CA TYR A 194 -19.85 -11.46 10.63
C TYR A 194 -18.92 -11.29 11.83
N GLY A 195 -18.14 -10.20 11.86
CA GLY A 195 -17.11 -9.94 12.87
C GLY A 195 -17.64 -9.71 14.28
N TYR A 196 -18.73 -8.98 14.47
CA TYR A 196 -19.31 -8.73 15.80
C TYR A 196 -19.81 -10.03 16.48
N LYS A 197 -20.25 -11.01 15.69
CA LYS A 197 -20.82 -12.27 16.18
C LYS A 197 -19.76 -13.38 16.40
N HIS A 198 -18.53 -13.19 15.91
CA HIS A 198 -17.45 -14.18 15.95
C HIS A 198 -16.12 -13.67 16.55
N SER A 199 -16.01 -12.39 16.91
CA SER A 199 -14.82 -11.83 17.55
C SER A 199 -14.59 -12.48 18.91
N LYS A 200 -13.42 -13.10 19.06
CA LYS A 200 -12.99 -13.79 20.30
C LYS A 200 -12.20 -12.87 21.24
N GLU A 201 -12.46 -11.56 21.22
CA GLU A 201 -11.73 -10.61 22.07
C GLU A 201 -12.25 -10.59 23.53
N ASN A 202 -13.24 -11.43 23.86
CA ASN A 202 -13.81 -11.50 25.22
C ASN A 202 -13.99 -12.94 25.75
N SER A 203 -13.08 -13.87 25.41
CA SER A 203 -13.02 -15.20 26.03
C SER A 203 -11.61 -15.59 26.45
#